data_AF-A0A150PD82-F1
#
_entry.id   AF-A0A150PD82-F1
#
_cell.length_a   1.000
_cell.length_b   1.000
_cell.length_c   1.000
_cell.angle_alpha   90.00
_cell.angle_beta   90.00
_cell.angle_gamma   90.00
#
_symmetry.space_group_name_H-M   'P 1'
#
loop_
_entity.id
_entity.type
_entity.pdbx_description
1 polymer ?
#
loop_
_entity_poly.entity_id
_entity_poly.type
_entity_poly.pdbx_seq_one_letter_code
_entity_poly.pdbx_strand_id
1 'polypeptide(L)'
;MLLELYDAVVGRHWDAVRALLTADFVDHNPDARAALGTNGCEAFIAYFRDGETPLHGAQVEIQRMVADAEYAVQPVTHRRTTRHAVRGARARR
;
A
#
# COMPACT_ATOMS: atom_id res chain seq x y z
N MET A 1 -3.23 -14.61 5.91
CA MET A 1 -3.37 -14.06 4.55
C MET A 1 -3.29 -12.54 4.49
N LEU A 2 -4.23 -11.77 5.07
CA LEU A 2 -4.21 -10.29 4.95
C LEU A 2 -3.00 -9.61 5.60
N LEU A 3 -2.63 -10.01 6.82
CA LEU A 3 -1.43 -9.50 7.49
C LEU A 3 -0.15 -9.88 6.74
N GLU A 4 -0.08 -11.11 6.24
CA GLU A 4 1.06 -11.60 5.44
C GLU A 4 1.19 -10.84 4.12
N LEU A 5 0.06 -10.51 3.47
CA LEU A 5 0.05 -9.68 2.27
C LEU A 5 0.56 -8.28 2.58
N TYR A 6 0.10 -7.67 3.68
CA TYR A 6 0.60 -6.38 4.12
C TYR A 6 2.11 -6.40 4.38
N ASP A 7 2.61 -7.39 5.12
CA ASP A 7 4.03 -7.55 5.42
C ASP A 7 4.85 -7.78 4.15
N ALA A 8 4.34 -8.58 3.21
CA ALA A 8 4.99 -8.81 1.92
C ALA A 8 5.07 -7.52 1.08
N VAL A 9 4.03 -6.69 1.08
CA VAL A 9 4.03 -5.39 0.38
C VAL A 9 5.02 -4.42 1.01
N VAL A 10 5.01 -4.27 2.35
CA VAL A 10 5.92 -3.38 3.07
C VAL A 10 7.37 -3.82 2.93
N GLY A 11 7.62 -5.13 3.07
CA GLY A 11 8.94 -5.75 2.88
C GLY A 11 9.41 -5.81 1.42
N ARG A 12 8.56 -5.40 0.46
CA ARG A 12 8.83 -5.46 -0.98
C ARG A 12 9.13 -6.87 -1.50
N HIS A 13 8.50 -7.88 -0.88
CA HIS A 13 8.63 -9.29 -1.24
C HIS A 13 7.64 -9.67 -2.34
N TRP A 14 7.89 -9.20 -3.57
CA TRP A 14 6.92 -9.29 -4.67
C TRP A 14 6.53 -10.71 -5.08
N ASP A 15 7.44 -11.68 -4.97
CA ASP A 15 7.12 -13.08 -5.25
C ASP A 15 6.18 -13.67 -4.21
N ALA A 16 6.30 -13.25 -2.95
CA ALA A 16 5.35 -13.61 -1.91
C ALA A 16 3.98 -12.98 -2.15
N VAL A 17 3.92 -11.72 -2.61
CA VAL A 17 2.66 -11.06 -3.01
C VAL A 17 1.96 -11.86 -4.11
N ARG A 18 2.70 -12.33 -5.12
CA ARG A 18 2.14 -13.18 -6.20
C ARG A 18 1.62 -14.52 -5.71
N ALA A 19 2.27 -15.12 -4.71
CA ALA A 19 1.83 -16.39 -4.14
C ALA A 19 0.57 -16.23 -3.26
N LEU A 20 0.37 -15.05 -2.67
CA LEU A 20 -0.76 -14.74 -1.80
C LEU A 20 -2.01 -14.26 -2.55
N LEU A 21 -1.85 -13.69 -3.74
CA LEU A 21 -2.95 -13.23 -4.58
C LEU A 21 -3.32 -14.29 -5.61
N THR A 22 -4.62 -14.51 -5.80
CA THR A 22 -5.12 -15.46 -6.79
C THR A 22 -4.94 -14.92 -8.21
N ALA A 23 -4.94 -15.81 -9.21
CA ALA A 23 -4.77 -15.42 -10.61
C ALA A 23 -5.95 -14.57 -11.15
N ASP A 24 -7.12 -14.71 -10.54
CA ASP A 24 -8.35 -13.96 -10.84
C ASP A 24 -8.53 -12.70 -9.98
N PHE A 25 -7.53 -12.35 -9.16
CA PHE A 25 -7.56 -11.15 -8.34
C PHE A 25 -7.80 -9.89 -9.18
N VAL A 26 -8.74 -9.06 -8.70
CA VAL A 26 -9.08 -7.78 -9.29
C VAL A 26 -8.76 -6.68 -8.29
N ASP A 27 -7.89 -5.75 -8.68
CA ASP A 27 -7.63 -4.52 -7.93
C ASP A 27 -8.61 -3.43 -8.38
N HIS A 28 -9.37 -2.89 -7.43
CA HIS A 28 -10.31 -1.79 -7.66
C HIS A 28 -9.74 -0.43 -7.24
N ASN A 29 -8.44 -0.34 -6.96
CA ASN A 29 -7.80 0.91 -6.60
C ASN A 29 -7.92 1.95 -7.73
N PRO A 30 -8.67 3.06 -7.53
CA PRO A 30 -8.87 4.06 -8.58
C PRO A 30 -7.57 4.79 -8.97
N ASP A 31 -6.56 4.78 -8.10
CA ASP A 31 -5.27 5.42 -8.34
C ASP A 31 -4.25 4.48 -9.00
N ALA A 32 -4.54 3.18 -9.09
CA ALA A 32 -3.67 2.22 -9.76
C ALA A 32 -3.70 2.44 -11.28
N ARG A 33 -2.59 2.97 -11.81
CA ARG A 33 -2.39 3.12 -13.26
C ARG A 33 -1.82 1.82 -13.83
N ALA A 34 -2.69 0.85 -14.08
CA ALA A 34 -2.30 -0.38 -14.76
C ALA A 34 -2.09 -0.12 -16.26
N ALA A 35 -1.03 -0.70 -16.83
CA ALA A 35 -0.91 -0.78 -18.28
C ALA A 35 -2.01 -1.69 -18.86
N LEU A 36 -2.41 -1.42 -20.11
CA LEU A 36 -3.38 -2.27 -20.83
C LEU A 36 -2.88 -3.71 -20.90
N GLY A 37 -3.73 -4.65 -20.49
CA GLY A 37 -3.43 -6.10 -20.50
C GLY A 37 -2.72 -6.62 -19.24
N THR A 38 -2.39 -5.75 -18.28
CA THR A 38 -1.86 -6.17 -16.98
C THR A 38 -2.98 -6.76 -16.11
N ASN A 39 -2.74 -7.93 -15.51
CA ASN A 39 -3.70 -8.54 -14.57
C ASN A 39 -3.73 -7.76 -13.24
N GLY A 40 -4.75 -8.00 -12.40
CA GLY A 40 -4.93 -7.25 -11.15
C GLY A 40 -3.75 -7.40 -10.18
N CYS A 41 -3.11 -8.57 -10.12
CA CYS A 41 -1.96 -8.81 -9.25
C CYS A 41 -0.75 -7.95 -9.64
N GLU A 42 -0.38 -7.93 -10.93
CA GLU A 42 0.74 -7.13 -11.41
C GLU A 42 0.42 -5.63 -11.36
N ALA A 43 -0.85 -5.24 -11.57
CA ALA A 43 -1.29 -3.85 -11.40
C ALA A 43 -1.12 -3.37 -9.94
N PHE A 44 -1.54 -4.21 -8.98
CA PHE A 44 -1.37 -3.97 -7.55
C PHE A 44 0.12 -3.86 -7.18
N ILE A 45 0.96 -4.79 -7.65
CA ILE A 45 2.40 -4.76 -7.41
C ILE A 45 3.02 -3.49 -7.98
N ALA A 46 2.68 -3.11 -9.20
CA ALA A 46 3.21 -1.91 -9.85
C ALA A 46 2.87 -0.65 -9.03
N TYR A 47 1.62 -0.52 -8.58
CA TYR A 47 1.19 0.60 -7.75
C TYR A 47 2.06 0.78 -6.49
N PHE A 48 2.35 -0.29 -5.74
CA PHE A 48 3.19 -0.20 -4.54
C PHE A 48 4.70 -0.11 -4.83
N ARG A 49 5.16 -0.65 -5.96
CA ARG A 49 6.58 -0.68 -6.33
C ARG A 49 7.10 0.71 -6.72
N ASP A 50 6.33 1.47 -7.49
CA ASP A 50 6.74 2.75 -8.07
C ASP A 50 6.89 3.88 -7.04
N GLY A 51 6.44 3.65 -5.81
CA GLY A 51 6.88 4.44 -4.65
C GLY A 51 6.33 5.85 -4.62
N GLU A 52 5.02 6.03 -4.81
CA GLU A 52 4.30 7.29 -4.53
C GLU A 52 2.92 7.00 -3.93
N THR A 53 2.78 5.87 -3.23
CA THR A 53 1.52 5.52 -2.58
C THR A 53 1.38 6.28 -1.26
N PRO A 54 0.16 6.51 -0.75
CA PRO A 54 -0.06 7.05 0.58
C PRO A 54 0.63 6.26 1.70
N LEU A 55 0.98 4.99 1.46
CA LEU A 55 1.71 4.14 2.39
C LEU A 55 3.23 4.41 2.40
N HIS A 56 3.79 5.03 1.35
CA HIS A 56 5.22 5.25 1.25
C HIS A 56 5.71 6.23 2.33
N GLY A 57 6.49 5.72 3.28
CA GLY A 57 6.97 6.47 4.44
C GLY A 57 5.88 6.79 5.48
N ALA A 58 4.67 6.23 5.35
CA ALA A 58 3.64 6.35 6.35
C ALA A 58 3.73 5.23 7.39
N GLN A 59 3.46 5.56 8.64
CA GLN A 59 3.19 4.55 9.65
C GLN A 59 1.74 4.10 9.47
N VAL A 60 1.53 2.83 9.16
CA VAL A 60 0.19 2.23 9.05
C VAL A 60 -0.12 1.53 10.35
N GLU A 61 -1.29 1.82 10.90
CA GLU A 61 -1.84 1.12 12.04
C GLU A 61 -3.09 0.39 11.61
N ILE A 62 -3.06 -0.94 11.77
CA ILE A 62 -4.21 -1.81 11.56
C ILE A 62 -5.01 -1.78 12.85
N GLN A 63 -6.16 -1.10 12.84
CA GLN A 63 -6.98 -0.92 14.05
C GLN A 63 -7.83 -2.15 14.37
N ARG A 64 -8.36 -2.79 13.32
CA ARG A 64 -9.20 -3.98 13.42
C ARG A 64 -9.18 -4.78 12.11
N MET A 65 -9.53 -6.05 12.20
CA MET A 65 -9.85 -6.89 11.06
C MET A 65 -11.20 -7.55 11.33
N VAL A 66 -12.12 -7.45 10.37
CA VAL A 66 -13.44 -8.11 10.42
C VAL A 66 -13.46 -9.08 9.25
N ALA A 67 -13.67 -10.37 9.51
CA ALA A 67 -13.67 -11.38 8.46
C ALA A 67 -14.80 -12.39 8.68
N ASP A 68 -15.35 -12.89 7.59
CA ASP A 68 -16.24 -14.04 7.53
C ASP A 68 -15.71 -15.07 6.52
N ALA A 69 -16.56 -16.00 6.08
CA ALA A 69 -16.17 -17.06 5.16
C ALA A 69 -15.87 -16.57 3.73
N GLU A 70 -16.42 -15.43 3.32
CA GLU A 70 -16.33 -14.90 1.96
C GLU A 70 -15.49 -13.62 1.89
N TYR A 71 -15.52 -12.78 2.94
CA TYR A 71 -14.90 -11.46 2.92
C TYR A 71 -14.06 -11.20 4.15
N ALA A 72 -13.05 -10.36 3.95
CA ALA A 72 -12.31 -9.75 5.04
C ALA A 72 -12.14 -8.25 4.78
N VAL A 73 -12.44 -7.45 5.79
CA VAL A 73 -12.35 -5.99 5.78
C VAL A 73 -11.34 -5.56 6.83
N GLN A 74 -10.36 -4.78 6.40
CA GLN A 74 -9.30 -4.28 7.26
C GLN A 74 -9.21 -2.76 7.15
N PRO A 75 -9.85 -2.02 8.08
CA PRO A 75 -9.67 -0.58 8.18
C PRO A 75 -8.22 -0.25 8.55
N VAL A 76 -7.57 0.53 7.70
CA VAL A 76 -6.19 0.99 7.91
C VAL A 76 -6.17 2.50 8.07
N THR A 77 -5.47 2.99 9.10
CA THR A 77 -5.13 4.41 9.23
C THR A 77 -3.65 4.57 8.91
N HIS A 78 -3.33 5.50 8.01
CA HIS A 78 -1.96 5.84 7.67
C HIS A 78 -1.62 7.24 8.19
N ARG A 79 -0.53 7.35 8.95
CA ARG A 79 0.00 8.63 9.42
C ARG A 79 1.27 8.97 8.67
N ARG A 80 1.24 10.04 7.90
CA ARG A 80 2.42 10.58 7.20
C ARG A 80 3.10 11.61 8.08
N THR A 81 4.33 11.36 8.50
CA THR A 81 5.16 12.38 9.17
C THR A 81 5.83 13.22 8.10
N THR A 82 5.17 14.29 7.65
CA THR A 82 5.87 15.32 6.88
C THR A 82 6.87 15.98 7.80
N ARG A 83 8.17 15.66 7.69
CA ARG A 83 9.23 16.56 8.18
C ARG A 83 9.07 17.87 7.41
N HIS A 84 8.35 18.83 7.98
CA HIS A 84 8.58 20.22 7.61
C HIS A 84 10.02 20.51 7.95
N ALA A 85 10.90 20.52 6.94
CA ALA A 85 12.14 21.24 7.04
C ALA A 85 11.75 22.71 7.26
N VAL A 86 11.82 23.17 8.51
CA VAL A 86 11.83 24.60 8.83
C VAL A 86 13.15 25.13 8.27
N ARG A 87 13.18 25.33 6.95
CA ARG A 87 14.28 25.99 6.25
C ARG A 87 14.00 27.49 6.31
N GLY A 88 14.69 28.14 7.24
CA GLY A 88 15.05 29.55 7.10
C GLY A 88 14.02 30.57 7.59
N ALA A 89 14.16 30.97 8.85
CA ALA A 89 13.94 32.37 9.24
C ALA A 89 15.14 32.87 10.05
N ARG A 90 16.33 32.81 9.43
CA ARG A 90 17.43 33.71 9.80
C ARG A 90 17.23 34.98 8.98
N ALA A 91 16.29 35.81 9.39
CA ALA A 91 16.15 37.17 8.85
C ALA A 91 16.57 38.15 9.95
N ARG A 92 17.76 38.71 9.72
CA ARG A 92 18.36 39.85 10.43
C ARG A 92 17.30 40.91 10.73
N ARG A 93 17.28 41.42 11.95
CA ARG A 93 17.28 42.85 12.28
C ARG A 93 17.96 43.05 13.62
#